data_AF-A0A660UIC6-F1
#
_entry.id   AF-A0A660UIC6-F1
#
_cell.length_a   1.000
_cell.length_b   1.000
_cell.length_c   1.000
_cell.angle_alpha   90.00
_cell.angle_beta   90.00
_cell.angle_gamma   90.00
#
_symmetry.space_group_name_H-M   'P 1'
#
loop_
_entity.id
_entity.type
_entity.pdbx_description
1 polymer ?
#
loop_
_entity_poly.entity_id
_entity_poly.type
_entity_poly.pdbx_seq_one_letter_code
_entity_poly.pdbx_strand_id
1 'polypeptide(L)'
;MAQERGIKRQIQLPLTEAIKISFESLRIRFWRSLITTAGISLGIAFLVSVVASATISANVEANRGAREAEIDILAAQEAKEAGSISPQSIWLISMSLIVCVVGIANSMLMAVTERFREIGTMKCLGALDRFIVELFLLESGFQGLAGAFIGALIGLLTAVLVNLKNYGLDTFVFFPGLKILAIIAAACLLGVILSVIGAAGPAYKAAKMPPAEAMRVEV
;
A
#
# COMPACT_ATOMS: atom_id res chain seq x y z
N MET A 1 14.73 -52.32 -20.66
CA MET A 1 15.15 -50.91 -20.63
C MET A 1 13.92 -50.04 -20.86
N ALA A 2 13.24 -49.64 -19.78
CA ALA A 2 12.05 -48.81 -19.85
C ALA A 2 12.47 -47.35 -19.67
N GLN A 3 12.27 -46.56 -20.72
CA GLN A 3 12.63 -45.15 -20.77
C GLN A 3 11.52 -44.33 -20.09
N GLU A 4 11.79 -43.83 -18.89
CA GLU A 4 10.93 -42.88 -18.18
C GLU A 4 10.76 -41.61 -19.03
N ARG A 5 9.61 -41.47 -19.68
CA ARG A 5 9.22 -40.22 -20.33
C ARG A 5 8.83 -39.22 -19.25
N GLY A 6 9.78 -38.37 -18.87
CA GLY A 6 9.58 -37.27 -17.94
C GLY A 6 8.39 -36.41 -18.35
N ILE A 7 7.38 -36.35 -17.48
CA ILE A 7 6.21 -35.49 -17.64
C ILE A 7 6.66 -34.05 -17.41
N LYS A 8 7.09 -33.37 -18.47
CA LYS A 8 7.20 -31.90 -18.50
C LYS A 8 5.86 -31.32 -18.96
N ARG A 9 4.95 -31.10 -18.01
CA ARG A 9 3.88 -30.10 -18.16
C ARG A 9 4.03 -29.06 -17.06
N GLN A 10 5.07 -28.25 -17.19
CA GLN A 10 5.13 -26.96 -16.53
C GLN A 10 4.35 -25.98 -17.42
N ILE A 11 3.06 -25.79 -17.16
CA ILE A 11 2.40 -24.56 -17.61
C ILE A 11 2.82 -23.49 -16.59
N GLN A 12 4.08 -23.05 -16.69
CA GLN A 12 4.49 -21.78 -16.12
C GLN A 12 3.84 -20.74 -17.03
N LEU A 13 2.72 -20.18 -16.60
CA LEU A 13 2.14 -19.05 -17.32
C LEU A 13 3.21 -17.95 -17.33
N PRO A 14 3.57 -17.41 -18.52
CA PRO A 14 4.49 -16.29 -18.58
C PRO A 14 3.93 -15.16 -17.71
N LEU A 15 4.79 -14.49 -16.93
CA LEU A 15 4.41 -13.42 -16.00
C LEU A 15 3.48 -12.38 -16.65
N THR A 16 3.65 -12.15 -17.95
CA THR A 16 2.81 -11.29 -18.77
C THR A 16 1.32 -11.70 -18.79
N GLU A 17 1.02 -13.00 -18.87
CA GLU A 17 -0.37 -13.50 -18.86
C GLU A 17 -0.99 -13.44 -17.46
N ALA A 18 -0.19 -13.70 -16.41
CA ALA A 18 -0.66 -13.54 -15.03
C ALA A 18 -1.03 -12.08 -14.72
N ILE A 19 -0.22 -11.11 -15.19
CA ILE A 19 -0.49 -9.68 -15.05
C ILE A 19 -1.77 -9.29 -15.81
N LYS A 20 -1.92 -9.75 -17.05
CA LYS A 20 -3.09 -9.43 -17.89
C LYS A 20 -4.39 -9.93 -17.26
N ILE A 21 -4.41 -11.19 -16.81
CA ILE A 21 -5.57 -11.80 -16.15
C ILE A 21 -5.91 -11.06 -14.85
N SER A 22 -4.90 -10.64 -14.08
CA SER A 22 -5.10 -9.87 -12.85
C SER A 22 -5.73 -8.50 -13.13
N PHE A 23 -5.28 -7.81 -14.19
CA PHE A 23 -5.85 -6.51 -14.57
C PHE A 23 -7.31 -6.60 -15.04
N GLU A 24 -7.65 -7.68 -15.78
CA GLU A 24 -9.02 -7.92 -16.23
C GLU A 24 -9.96 -8.24 -15.05
N SER A 25 -9.45 -8.93 -14.03
CA SER A 25 -10.20 -9.21 -12.80
C SER A 25 -10.48 -7.96 -11.95
N LEU A 26 -9.59 -6.97 -11.94
CA LEU A 26 -9.82 -5.67 -11.28
C LEU A 26 -10.97 -4.88 -11.92
N ARG A 27 -11.09 -4.93 -13.26
CA ARG A 27 -12.12 -4.19 -14.00
C ARG A 27 -13.52 -4.75 -13.77
N ILE A 28 -13.66 -6.08 -13.68
CA ILE A 28 -14.95 -6.75 -13.51
C ILE A 28 -15.52 -6.51 -12.09
N ARG A 29 -14.68 -6.20 -11.11
CA ARG A 29 -15.08 -6.01 -9.69
C ARG A 29 -14.50 -4.71 -9.11
N PHE A 30 -14.58 -3.64 -9.88
CA PHE A 30 -14.01 -2.33 -9.55
C PHE A 30 -14.46 -1.81 -8.18
N TRP A 31 -15.75 -1.91 -7.85
CA TRP A 31 -16.31 -1.42 -6.58
C TRP A 31 -15.69 -2.08 -5.35
N ARG A 32 -15.37 -3.38 -5.40
CA ARG A 32 -14.72 -4.09 -4.30
C ARG A 32 -13.25 -3.71 -4.17
N SER A 33 -12.54 -3.68 -5.31
CA SER A 33 -11.15 -3.21 -5.35
C SER A 33 -11.03 -1.78 -4.82
N LEU A 34 -12.05 -0.94 -5.04
CA LEU A 34 -12.09 0.43 -4.56
C LEU A 34 -12.11 0.50 -3.03
N ILE A 35 -12.81 -0.41 -2.34
CA ILE A 35 -12.86 -0.44 -0.86
C ILE A 35 -11.47 -0.69 -0.28
N THR A 36 -10.76 -1.70 -0.79
CA THR A 36 -9.42 -2.05 -0.33
C THR A 36 -8.42 -0.94 -0.65
N THR A 37 -8.49 -0.41 -1.87
CA THR A 37 -7.62 0.67 -2.35
C THR A 37 -7.86 1.96 -1.56
N ALA A 38 -9.11 2.26 -1.20
CA ALA A 38 -9.47 3.40 -0.37
C ALA A 38 -8.87 3.27 1.05
N GLY A 39 -8.99 2.09 1.68
CA GLY A 39 -8.38 1.85 2.98
C GLY A 39 -6.85 2.01 2.98
N ILE A 40 -6.18 1.52 1.92
CA ILE A 40 -4.74 1.70 1.72
C ILE A 40 -4.41 3.19 1.51
N SER A 41 -5.18 3.87 0.66
CA SER A 41 -4.97 5.28 0.36
C SER A 41 -5.10 6.17 1.59
N LEU A 42 -6.07 5.91 2.48
CA LEU A 42 -6.27 6.67 3.72
C LEU A 42 -5.12 6.46 4.71
N GLY A 43 -4.68 5.21 4.91
CA GLY A 43 -3.54 4.90 5.79
C GLY A 43 -2.23 5.53 5.28
N ILE A 44 -1.97 5.41 3.98
CA ILE A 44 -0.78 6.00 3.36
C ILE A 44 -0.86 7.53 3.32
N ALA A 45 -2.03 8.11 3.03
CA ALA A 45 -2.23 9.56 3.06
C ALA A 45 -1.94 10.14 4.43
N PHE A 46 -2.40 9.48 5.50
CA PHE A 46 -2.12 9.91 6.86
C PHE A 46 -0.61 9.87 7.17
N LEU A 47 0.07 8.77 6.83
CA LEU A 47 1.51 8.64 7.01
C LEU A 47 2.28 9.73 6.25
N VAL A 48 1.99 9.88 4.95
CA VAL A 48 2.65 10.87 4.09
C VAL A 48 2.36 12.28 4.57
N SER A 49 1.12 12.57 4.97
CA SER A 49 0.75 13.89 5.48
C SER A 49 1.58 14.26 6.71
N VAL A 50 1.76 13.34 7.66
CA VAL A 50 2.52 13.61 8.88
C VAL A 50 4.01 13.77 8.57
N VAL A 51 4.60 12.83 7.83
CA VAL A 51 6.05 12.83 7.54
C VAL A 51 6.44 13.99 6.60
N ALA A 52 5.65 14.24 5.56
CA ALA A 52 5.88 15.36 4.65
C ALA A 52 5.68 16.70 5.37
N SER A 53 4.68 16.82 6.24
CA SER A 53 4.48 18.05 7.01
C SER A 53 5.68 18.35 7.92
N ALA A 54 6.17 17.36 8.66
CA ALA A 54 7.35 17.52 9.52
C ALA A 54 8.63 17.86 8.71
N THR A 55 8.74 17.32 7.50
CA THR A 55 9.87 17.62 6.62
C THR A 55 9.77 19.05 6.07
N ILE A 56 8.57 19.50 5.68
CA ILE A 56 8.36 20.85 5.15
C ILE A 56 8.61 21.89 6.24
N SER A 57 8.03 21.73 7.44
CA SER A 57 8.26 22.66 8.57
C SER A 57 9.74 22.78 8.90
N ALA A 58 10.45 21.66 9.00
CA ALA A 58 11.88 21.64 9.29
C ALA A 58 12.72 22.37 8.22
N ASN A 59 12.37 22.25 6.93
CA ASN A 59 13.09 22.98 5.87
C ASN A 59 12.72 24.48 5.88
N VAL A 60 11.48 24.85 6.14
CA VAL A 60 11.07 26.26 6.22
C VAL A 60 11.78 26.94 7.39
N GLU A 61 11.81 26.33 8.56
CA GLU A 61 12.47 26.88 9.76
C GLU A 61 13.99 26.96 9.62
N ALA A 62 14.62 25.94 9.02
CA ALA A 62 16.06 25.99 8.76
C ALA A 62 16.44 27.18 7.85
N ASN A 63 15.59 27.50 6.87
CA ASN A 63 15.83 28.62 5.96
C ASN A 63 15.36 29.97 6.52
N ARG A 64 14.34 30.01 7.38
CA ARG A 64 13.97 31.21 8.17
C ARG A 64 15.06 31.56 9.16
N GLY A 65 15.61 30.58 9.89
CA GLY A 65 16.73 30.78 10.80
C GLY A 65 18.02 31.26 10.09
N ALA A 66 18.26 30.84 8.85
CA ALA A 66 19.35 31.40 8.03
C ALA A 66 19.12 32.86 7.62
N ARG A 67 17.85 33.29 7.57
CA ARG A 67 17.43 34.68 7.26
C ARG A 67 17.31 35.55 8.52
N GLU A 68 17.04 34.94 9.68
CA GLU A 68 16.98 35.57 11.02
C GLU A 68 18.34 35.54 11.75
N ALA A 69 19.35 34.80 11.28
CA ALA A 69 20.71 34.85 11.85
C ALA A 69 21.40 36.22 11.72
N GLU A 70 20.77 37.19 11.05
CA GLU A 70 21.18 38.59 11.05
C GLU A 70 20.51 39.41 12.18
N ILE A 71 19.46 38.89 12.85
CA ILE A 71 18.66 39.58 13.88
C ILE A 71 18.17 38.58 14.95
N ASP A 72 18.79 38.61 16.12
CA ASP A 72 18.35 38.06 17.41
C ASP A 72 18.69 36.60 17.82
N ILE A 73 19.37 36.51 18.97
CA ILE A 73 19.90 35.29 19.60
C ILE A 73 18.87 34.77 20.62
N LEU A 74 17.69 34.32 20.16
CA LEU A 74 16.73 33.57 21.00
C LEU A 74 15.96 32.46 20.24
N ALA A 75 15.96 32.44 18.90
CA ALA A 75 15.16 31.52 18.07
C ALA A 75 15.70 30.07 17.97
N ALA A 76 16.94 29.81 18.41
CA ALA A 76 17.60 28.51 18.23
C ALA A 76 16.98 27.37 19.06
N GLN A 77 16.15 27.69 20.06
CA GLN A 77 15.55 26.70 20.95
C GLN A 77 14.19 26.19 20.45
N GLU A 78 13.44 26.98 19.67
CA GLU A 78 12.15 26.56 19.08
C GLU A 78 12.34 25.67 17.82
N ALA A 79 13.41 25.90 17.04
CA ALA A 79 13.71 25.14 15.82
C ALA A 79 14.04 23.65 16.06
N LYS A 80 14.35 23.26 17.31
CA LYS A 80 14.67 21.86 17.66
C LYS A 80 13.43 20.99 17.88
N GLU A 81 12.27 21.58 18.18
CA GLU A 81 11.03 20.83 18.42
C GLU A 81 10.20 20.64 17.13
N ALA A 82 10.19 21.63 16.23
CA ALA A 82 9.28 21.63 15.07
C ALA A 82 9.72 20.76 13.86
N GLY A 83 10.92 20.20 13.89
CA GLY A 83 11.37 19.15 12.96
C GLY A 83 11.23 17.72 13.48
N SER A 84 10.74 17.53 14.72
CA SER A 84 10.60 16.19 15.32
C SER A 84 9.18 15.65 15.12
N ILE A 85 9.05 14.43 14.59
CA ILE A 85 7.76 13.75 14.58
C ILE A 85 7.40 13.47 16.03
N SER A 86 6.29 14.05 16.51
CA SER A 86 5.90 13.91 17.91
C SER A 86 5.69 12.42 18.26
N PRO A 87 6.04 11.98 19.48
CA PRO A 87 5.81 10.60 19.91
C PRO A 87 4.34 10.19 19.79
N GLN A 88 3.40 11.13 19.97
CA GLN A 88 1.98 10.86 19.80
C GLN A 88 1.65 10.55 18.32
N SER A 89 2.24 11.28 17.37
CA SER A 89 2.03 11.05 15.94
C SER A 89 2.58 9.69 15.49
N ILE A 90 3.73 9.25 16.02
CA ILE A 90 4.28 7.92 15.73
C ILE A 90 3.30 6.82 16.16
N TRP A 91 2.72 6.97 17.35
CA TRP A 91 1.74 6.01 17.86
C TRP A 91 0.46 5.98 17.00
N LEU A 92 -0.04 7.14 16.59
CA LEU A 92 -1.20 7.24 15.69
C LEU A 92 -0.93 6.63 14.31
N ILE A 93 0.25 6.86 13.73
CA ILE A 93 0.65 6.25 12.46
C ILE A 93 0.66 4.73 12.60
N SER A 94 1.28 4.20 13.66
CA SER A 94 1.33 2.76 13.91
C SER A 94 -0.07 2.14 13.99
N MET A 95 -0.98 2.76 14.76
CA MET A 95 -2.37 2.31 14.85
C MET A 95 -3.10 2.36 13.50
N SER A 96 -2.90 3.45 12.73
CA SER A 96 -3.48 3.58 11.39
C SER A 96 -3.00 2.47 10.43
N LEU A 97 -1.71 2.16 10.45
CA LEU A 97 -1.15 1.08 9.62
C LEU A 97 -1.68 -0.30 10.02
N ILE A 98 -1.84 -0.55 11.33
CA ILE A 98 -2.44 -1.80 11.82
C ILE A 98 -3.87 -1.95 11.32
N VAL A 99 -4.70 -0.91 11.48
CA VAL A 99 -6.09 -0.91 11.02
C VAL A 99 -6.16 -1.11 9.50
N CYS A 100 -5.23 -0.51 8.76
CA CYS A 100 -5.11 -0.71 7.31
C CYS A 100 -4.87 -2.19 6.96
N VAL A 101 -3.90 -2.85 7.60
CA VAL A 101 -3.60 -4.28 7.35
C VAL A 101 -4.79 -5.17 7.67
N VAL A 102 -5.50 -4.92 8.78
CA VAL A 102 -6.70 -5.67 9.15
C VAL A 102 -7.82 -5.48 8.11
N GLY A 103 -8.01 -4.24 7.63
CA GLY A 103 -8.98 -3.93 6.58
C GLY A 103 -8.68 -4.67 5.27
N ILE A 104 -7.40 -4.72 4.88
CA ILE A 104 -6.93 -5.47 3.70
C ILE A 104 -7.21 -6.97 3.89
N ALA A 105 -6.87 -7.53 5.04
CA ALA A 105 -7.10 -8.94 5.32
C ALA A 105 -8.59 -9.31 5.26
N ASN A 106 -9.46 -8.49 5.85
CA ASN A 106 -10.91 -8.71 5.81
C ASN A 106 -11.47 -8.62 4.38
N SER A 107 -11.04 -7.61 3.61
CA SER A 107 -11.42 -7.47 2.21
C SER A 107 -10.95 -8.66 1.37
N MET A 108 -9.73 -9.16 1.63
CA MET A 108 -9.19 -10.33 0.93
C MET A 108 -9.95 -11.61 1.30
N LEU A 109 -10.33 -11.80 2.56
CA LEU A 109 -11.18 -12.94 2.97
C LEU A 109 -12.51 -12.95 2.21
N MET A 110 -13.14 -11.79 2.07
CA MET A 110 -14.35 -11.63 1.26
C MET A 110 -14.09 -11.95 -0.23
N ALA A 111 -12.98 -11.48 -0.79
CA ALA A 111 -12.62 -11.76 -2.19
C ALA A 111 -12.41 -13.27 -2.44
N VAL A 112 -11.84 -13.99 -1.47
CA VAL A 112 -11.65 -15.44 -1.53
C VAL A 112 -13.00 -16.17 -1.52
N THR A 113 -13.93 -15.77 -0.65
CA THR A 113 -15.25 -16.41 -0.57
C THR A 113 -16.09 -16.17 -1.83
N GLU A 114 -16.00 -14.98 -2.43
CA GLU A 114 -16.70 -14.67 -3.69
C GLU A 114 -16.13 -15.46 -4.88
N ARG A 115 -14.86 -15.87 -4.81
CA ARG A 115 -14.16 -16.62 -5.87
C ARG A 115 -14.02 -18.10 -5.56
N PHE A 116 -14.74 -18.59 -4.56
CA PHE A 116 -14.58 -19.96 -4.06
C PHE A 116 -14.78 -21.02 -5.16
N ARG A 117 -15.82 -20.87 -5.99
CA ARG A 117 -16.08 -21.77 -7.14
C ARG A 117 -15.01 -21.66 -8.23
N GLU A 118 -14.52 -20.46 -8.51
CA GLU A 118 -13.45 -20.24 -9.50
C GLU A 118 -12.13 -20.90 -9.06
N ILE A 119 -11.77 -20.76 -7.76
CA ILE A 119 -10.59 -21.42 -7.19
C ILE A 119 -10.76 -22.94 -7.27
N GLY A 120 -11.94 -23.46 -6.93
CA GLY A 120 -12.27 -24.88 -7.03
C GLY A 120 -12.08 -25.42 -8.45
N THR A 121 -12.59 -24.73 -9.47
CA THR A 121 -12.45 -25.17 -10.87
C THR A 121 -11.00 -25.13 -11.33
N MET A 122 -10.23 -24.10 -10.97
CA MET A 122 -8.78 -24.03 -11.25
C MET A 122 -8.03 -25.23 -10.63
N LYS A 123 -8.33 -25.59 -9.38
CA LYS A 123 -7.70 -26.73 -8.71
C LYS A 123 -8.09 -28.07 -9.35
N CYS A 124 -9.35 -28.24 -9.79
CA CYS A 124 -9.78 -29.43 -10.53
C CYS A 124 -9.06 -29.58 -11.88
N LEU A 125 -8.69 -28.47 -12.52
CA LEU A 125 -7.89 -28.45 -13.74
C LEU A 125 -6.39 -28.66 -13.49
N GLY A 126 -5.97 -28.84 -12.23
CA GLY A 126 -4.60 -29.13 -11.84
C GLY A 126 -3.76 -27.92 -11.43
N ALA A 127 -4.37 -26.76 -11.12
CA ALA A 127 -3.63 -25.63 -10.58
C ALA A 127 -3.02 -25.96 -9.20
N LEU A 128 -1.73 -25.63 -9.01
CA LEU A 128 -1.04 -25.79 -7.72
C LEU A 128 -1.50 -24.72 -6.71
N ASP A 129 -1.46 -25.06 -5.43
CA ASP A 129 -1.73 -24.11 -4.33
C ASP A 129 -0.87 -22.84 -4.43
N ARG A 130 0.41 -22.99 -4.83
CA ARG A 130 1.32 -21.86 -5.05
C ARG A 130 0.82 -20.89 -6.12
N PHE A 131 0.22 -21.39 -7.19
CA PHE A 131 -0.31 -20.55 -8.26
C PHE A 131 -1.48 -19.69 -7.74
N ILE A 132 -2.35 -20.27 -6.91
CA ILE A 132 -3.46 -19.53 -6.30
C ILE A 132 -2.93 -18.44 -5.36
N VAL A 133 -1.92 -18.74 -4.53
CA VAL A 133 -1.29 -17.74 -3.66
C VAL A 133 -0.67 -16.61 -4.49
N GLU A 134 0.12 -16.92 -5.51
CA GLU A 134 0.77 -15.92 -6.37
C GLU A 134 -0.26 -15.02 -7.07
N LEU A 135 -1.39 -15.57 -7.52
CA LEU A 135 -2.47 -14.80 -8.14
C LEU A 135 -3.05 -13.74 -7.19
N PHE A 136 -3.37 -14.12 -5.95
CA PHE A 136 -3.93 -13.20 -4.97
C PHE A 136 -2.90 -12.18 -4.46
N LEU A 137 -1.63 -12.57 -4.31
CA LEU A 137 -0.56 -11.65 -3.92
C LEU A 137 -0.25 -10.62 -5.02
N LEU A 138 -0.34 -11.01 -6.28
CA LEU A 138 -0.23 -10.07 -7.40
C LEU A 138 -1.40 -9.09 -7.41
N GLU A 139 -2.63 -9.58 -7.24
CA GLU A 139 -3.82 -8.72 -7.17
C GLU A 139 -3.72 -7.71 -6.01
N SER A 140 -3.32 -8.15 -4.82
CA SER A 140 -3.12 -7.26 -3.68
C SER A 140 -1.94 -6.30 -3.88
N GLY A 141 -0.88 -6.73 -4.57
CA GLY A 141 0.24 -5.87 -4.93
C GLY A 141 -0.19 -4.70 -5.81
N PHE A 142 -1.01 -4.96 -6.84
CA PHE A 142 -1.56 -3.90 -7.69
C PHE A 142 -2.47 -2.94 -6.92
N GLN A 143 -3.33 -3.46 -6.05
CA GLN A 143 -4.18 -2.64 -5.16
C GLN A 143 -3.34 -1.79 -4.20
N GLY A 144 -2.29 -2.38 -3.64
CA GLY A 144 -1.32 -1.71 -2.78
C GLY A 144 -0.62 -0.56 -3.47
N LEU A 145 -0.10 -0.79 -4.68
CA LEU A 145 0.57 0.25 -5.46
C LEU A 145 -0.38 1.38 -5.84
N ALA A 146 -1.57 1.05 -6.35
CA ALA A 146 -2.56 2.06 -6.74
C ALA A 146 -3.04 2.87 -5.52
N GLY A 147 -3.36 2.21 -4.42
CA GLY A 147 -3.82 2.84 -3.19
C GLY A 147 -2.73 3.71 -2.56
N ALA A 148 -1.49 3.23 -2.53
CA ALA A 148 -0.38 3.99 -1.99
C ALA A 148 -0.01 5.20 -2.82
N PHE A 149 -0.07 5.10 -4.16
CA PHE A 149 0.17 6.23 -5.04
C PHE A 149 -0.89 7.32 -4.84
N ILE A 150 -2.16 6.96 -4.85
CA ILE A 150 -3.28 7.88 -4.60
C ILE A 150 -3.16 8.48 -3.19
N GLY A 151 -2.91 7.63 -2.18
CA GLY A 151 -2.71 8.05 -0.80
C GLY A 151 -1.56 9.03 -0.65
N ALA A 152 -0.42 8.78 -1.30
CA ALA A 152 0.73 9.66 -1.24
C ALA A 152 0.45 11.03 -1.86
N LEU A 153 -0.30 11.10 -2.96
CA LEU A 153 -0.74 12.37 -3.54
C LEU A 153 -1.67 13.13 -2.59
N ILE A 154 -2.66 12.45 -2.02
CA ILE A 154 -3.59 13.06 -1.05
C ILE A 154 -2.84 13.55 0.19
N GLY A 155 -1.94 12.73 0.74
CA GLY A 155 -1.13 13.07 1.91
C GLY A 155 -0.18 14.24 1.66
N LEU A 156 0.41 14.32 0.46
CA LEU A 156 1.22 15.48 0.08
C LEU A 156 0.36 16.75 -0.01
N LEU A 157 -0.82 16.66 -0.64
CA LEU A 157 -1.74 17.78 -0.73
C LEU A 157 -2.15 18.28 0.66
N THR A 158 -2.50 17.38 1.58
CA THR A 158 -2.86 17.78 2.96
C THR A 158 -1.66 18.37 3.69
N ALA A 159 -0.46 17.81 3.55
CA ALA A 159 0.75 18.38 4.15
C ALA A 159 1.02 19.81 3.65
N VAL A 160 0.92 20.05 2.34
CA VAL A 160 1.11 21.39 1.76
C VAL A 160 0.05 22.35 2.26
N LEU A 161 -1.23 21.96 2.30
CA LEU A 161 -2.31 22.81 2.78
C LEU A 161 -2.14 23.20 4.26
N VAL A 162 -1.72 22.26 5.11
CA VAL A 162 -1.46 22.52 6.54
C VAL A 162 -0.28 23.49 6.71
N ASN A 163 0.83 23.27 6.00
CA ASN A 163 2.00 24.14 6.09
C ASN A 163 1.76 25.52 5.47
N LEU A 164 0.98 25.59 4.39
CA LEU A 164 0.58 26.86 3.77
C LEU A 164 -0.22 27.73 4.75
N LYS A 165 -1.05 27.12 5.60
CA LYS A 165 -1.78 27.86 6.66
C LYS A 165 -0.84 28.36 7.77
N ASN A 166 0.19 27.60 8.13
CA ASN A 166 1.08 27.92 9.25
C ASN A 166 2.22 28.88 8.87
N TYR A 167 2.84 28.67 7.71
CA TYR A 167 4.04 29.39 7.26
C TYR A 167 3.80 30.29 6.04
N GLY A 168 2.61 30.24 5.43
CA GLY A 168 2.30 31.05 4.25
C GLY A 168 3.11 30.64 3.02
N LEU A 169 3.40 31.60 2.15
CA LEU A 169 4.09 31.38 0.87
C LEU A 169 5.53 30.85 1.02
N ASP A 170 6.15 30.98 2.19
CA ASP A 170 7.48 30.41 2.47
C ASP A 170 7.52 28.88 2.27
N THR A 171 6.36 28.22 2.40
CA THR A 171 6.20 26.78 2.11
C THR A 171 6.59 26.40 0.68
N PHE A 172 6.26 27.26 -0.30
CA PHE A 172 6.59 27.01 -1.70
C PHE A 172 8.03 27.39 -2.05
N VAL A 173 8.56 28.44 -1.39
CA VAL A 173 9.93 28.93 -1.62
C VAL A 173 10.94 27.89 -1.15
N PHE A 174 10.72 27.26 0.00
CA PHE A 174 11.64 26.29 0.60
C PHE A 174 11.19 24.83 0.43
N PHE A 175 10.47 24.54 -0.65
CA PHE A 175 9.88 23.21 -0.86
C PHE A 175 10.97 22.14 -1.11
N PRO A 176 11.10 21.11 -0.25
CA PRO A 176 12.17 20.12 -0.35
C PRO A 176 11.81 19.00 -1.34
N GLY A 177 11.79 19.32 -2.64
CA GLY A 177 11.32 18.40 -3.70
C GLY A 177 11.98 17.01 -3.71
N LEU A 178 13.30 16.94 -3.52
CA LEU A 178 14.04 15.66 -3.47
C LEU A 178 13.62 14.78 -2.29
N LYS A 179 13.43 15.36 -1.10
CA LYS A 179 12.99 14.62 0.10
C LYS A 179 11.54 14.14 -0.06
N ILE A 180 10.67 14.97 -0.63
CA ILE A 180 9.27 14.61 -0.89
C ILE A 180 9.19 13.46 -1.89
N LEU A 181 9.99 13.46 -2.95
CA LEU A 181 10.04 12.36 -3.90
C LEU A 181 10.45 11.04 -3.23
N ALA A 182 11.45 11.10 -2.33
CA ALA A 182 11.86 9.94 -1.54
C ALA A 182 10.74 9.43 -0.61
N ILE A 183 9.97 10.34 0.03
CA ILE A 183 8.82 9.98 0.87
C ILE A 183 7.73 9.30 0.04
N ILE A 184 7.41 9.81 -1.15
CA ILE A 184 6.41 9.20 -2.04
C ILE A 184 6.85 7.80 -2.48
N ALA A 185 8.12 7.63 -2.86
CA ALA A 185 8.67 6.34 -3.25
C ALA A 185 8.63 5.34 -2.08
N ALA A 186 9.02 5.77 -0.87
CA ALA A 186 8.96 4.96 0.34
C ALA A 186 7.50 4.58 0.70
N ALA A 187 6.56 5.51 0.55
CA ALA A 187 5.14 5.29 0.79
C ALA A 187 4.54 4.26 -0.19
N CYS A 188 4.90 4.33 -1.47
CA CYS A 188 4.48 3.35 -2.47
C CYS A 188 4.99 1.95 -2.14
N LEU A 189 6.28 1.83 -1.76
CA LEU A 189 6.85 0.56 -1.31
C LEU A 189 6.14 0.04 -0.06
N LEU A 190 5.91 0.91 0.93
CA LEU A 190 5.20 0.54 2.15
C LEU A 190 3.79 0.04 1.86
N GLY A 191 3.02 0.70 1.00
CA GLY A 191 1.67 0.26 0.69
C GLY A 191 1.61 -1.08 -0.03
N VAL A 192 2.57 -1.38 -0.91
CA VAL A 192 2.71 -2.73 -1.51
C VAL A 192 3.08 -3.76 -0.44
N ILE A 193 4.00 -3.45 0.47
CA ILE A 193 4.38 -4.35 1.55
C ILE A 193 3.18 -4.64 2.47
N LEU A 194 2.43 -3.61 2.87
CA LEU A 194 1.25 -3.75 3.72
C LEU A 194 0.15 -4.56 3.03
N SER A 195 -0.07 -4.35 1.73
CA SER A 195 -1.07 -5.10 0.98
C SER A 195 -0.71 -6.58 0.82
N VAL A 196 0.57 -6.88 0.57
CA VAL A 196 1.08 -8.25 0.50
C VAL A 196 0.97 -8.93 1.87
N ILE A 197 1.37 -8.26 2.96
CA ILE A 197 1.28 -8.80 4.32
C ILE A 197 -0.18 -9.07 4.70
N GLY A 198 -1.09 -8.12 4.46
CA GLY A 198 -2.51 -8.28 4.75
C GLY A 198 -3.18 -9.39 3.93
N ALA A 199 -2.72 -9.61 2.69
CA ALA A 199 -3.27 -10.63 1.80
C ALA A 199 -2.68 -12.04 2.03
N ALA A 200 -1.45 -12.16 2.55
CA ALA A 200 -0.73 -13.43 2.61
C ALA A 200 -1.48 -14.51 3.40
N GLY A 201 -2.00 -14.18 4.58
CA GLY A 201 -2.77 -15.12 5.41
C GLY A 201 -4.04 -15.63 4.71
N PRO A 202 -4.95 -14.73 4.27
CA PRO A 202 -6.14 -15.10 3.51
C PRO A 202 -5.84 -15.86 2.21
N ALA A 203 -4.82 -15.45 1.45
CA ALA A 203 -4.43 -16.10 0.20
C ALA A 203 -3.95 -17.55 0.43
N TYR A 204 -3.18 -17.78 1.49
CA TYR A 204 -2.78 -19.13 1.88
C TYR A 204 -3.98 -20.00 2.29
N LYS A 205 -4.93 -19.42 3.03
CA LYS A 205 -6.18 -20.11 3.38
C LYS A 205 -6.97 -20.48 2.12
N ALA A 206 -7.05 -19.57 1.14
CA ALA A 206 -7.72 -19.80 -0.14
C ALA A 206 -7.10 -20.97 -0.92
N ALA A 207 -5.77 -20.98 -1.00
CA ALA A 207 -5.04 -22.01 -1.73
C ALA A 207 -5.25 -23.41 -1.13
N LYS A 208 -5.46 -23.52 0.18
CA LYS A 208 -5.68 -24.81 0.86
C LYS A 208 -7.12 -25.32 0.87
N MET A 209 -8.05 -24.61 0.24
CA MET A 209 -9.46 -25.03 0.23
C MET A 209 -9.64 -26.33 -0.60
N PRO A 210 -10.45 -27.30 -0.12
CA PRO A 210 -10.72 -28.53 -0.85
C PRO A 210 -11.59 -28.25 -2.09
N PRO A 211 -11.21 -28.72 -3.30
CA PRO A 211 -11.99 -28.50 -4.51
C PRO A 211 -13.37 -29.16 -4.46
N ALA A 212 -13.51 -30.27 -3.72
CA ALA A 212 -14.79 -30.94 -3.52
C ALA A 212 -15.80 -30.07 -2.76
N GLU A 213 -15.35 -29.28 -1.78
CA GLU A 213 -16.22 -28.33 -1.06
C GLU A 213 -16.64 -27.18 -1.98
N ALA A 214 -15.72 -26.66 -2.80
CA ALA A 214 -16.01 -25.61 -3.77
C ALA A 214 -17.08 -25.98 -4.80
N MET A 215 -17.17 -27.25 -5.16
CA MET A 215 -18.18 -27.76 -6.10
C MET A 215 -19.50 -28.14 -5.42
N ARG A 216 -19.49 -28.35 -4.10
CA ARG A 216 -20.68 -28.68 -3.30
C ARG A 216 -21.45 -27.46 -2.84
N VAL A 217 -20.89 -26.25 -2.98
CA VAL A 217 -21.64 -25.00 -2.71
C VAL A 217 -22.75 -24.89 -3.75
N GLU A 218 -23.92 -25.40 -3.36
CA GLU A 218 -25.19 -25.23 -4.07
C GLU A 218 -25.58 -23.75 -4.10
N VAL A 219 -26.21 -23.35 -5.20
CA VAL A 219 -26.76 -22.01 -5.46
C VAL A 219 -27.93 -21.76 -4.53
#